data_AF-A0A938A6K2-F1
#
_entry.id   AF-A0A938A6K2-F1
#
_cell.length_a   1.000
_cell.length_b   1.000
_cell.length_c   1.000
_cell.angle_alpha   90.00
_cell.angle_beta   90.00
_cell.angle_gamma   90.00
#
_symmetry.space_group_name_H-M   'P 1'
#
loop_
_entity.id
_entity.type
_entity.pdbx_description
1 polymer ?
#
loop_
_entity_poly.entity_id
_entity_poly.type
_entity_poly.pdbx_seq_one_letter_code
_entity_poly.pdbx_strand_id
1 'polypeptide(L)'
;MPQQSCTGRLSLRFDAPARHWEMRLEFLGCPDLAPLRSTGQNPLPILLEDLDQLSYGPARARRHGAVLWFGLTKGADLPARAPWVGQRTPVETARGTVLAGHLQPGDLVATADGGLLPLRRITRLDLPACGSFAPIILRAPFFGASQDMLVAADQRLA
;
A
#
# COMPACT_ATOMS: atom_id res chain seq x y z
N MET A 1 -12.58 -3.18 32.68
CA MET A 1 -11.32 -3.50 31.99
C MET A 1 -11.10 -2.42 30.94
N PRO A 2 -9.96 -1.71 30.91
CA PRO A 2 -9.72 -0.74 29.84
C PRO A 2 -9.51 -1.52 28.54
N GLN A 3 -10.51 -1.47 27.65
CA GLN A 3 -10.40 -1.94 26.28
C GLN A 3 -9.37 -1.04 25.59
N GLN A 4 -8.13 -1.51 25.45
CA GLN A 4 -7.19 -0.89 24.54
C GLN A 4 -7.78 -1.02 23.13
N SER A 5 -8.29 0.09 22.61
CA SER A 5 -8.82 0.20 21.26
C SER A 5 -7.65 0.21 20.29
N CYS A 6 -7.37 -0.94 19.68
CA CYS A 6 -6.40 -1.07 18.59
C CYS A 6 -7.13 -1.11 17.24
N THR A 7 -6.50 -0.55 16.21
CA THR A 7 -7.07 -0.61 14.85
C THR A 7 -6.72 -1.95 14.23
N GLY A 8 -7.74 -2.74 13.87
CA GLY A 8 -7.57 -4.00 13.15
C GLY A 8 -7.55 -3.80 11.63
N ARG A 9 -6.72 -4.54 10.92
CA ARG A 9 -6.78 -4.73 9.47
C ARG A 9 -7.16 -6.17 9.16
N LEU A 10 -8.36 -6.37 8.60
CA LEU A 10 -8.82 -7.66 8.11
C LEU A 10 -8.54 -7.75 6.60
N SER A 11 -7.71 -8.71 6.20
CA SER A 11 -7.40 -8.98 4.80
C SER A 11 -7.98 -10.34 4.41
N LEU A 12 -8.79 -10.37 3.36
CA LEU A 12 -9.25 -11.60 2.73
C LEU A 12 -8.54 -11.75 1.38
N ARG A 13 -7.79 -12.84 1.23
CA ARG A 13 -7.17 -13.25 -0.02
C ARG A 13 -7.86 -14.50 -0.53
N PHE A 14 -8.09 -14.55 -1.83
CA PHE A 14 -8.67 -15.72 -2.48
C PHE A 14 -8.00 -15.99 -3.83
N ASP A 15 -7.92 -17.27 -4.18
CA ASP A 15 -7.56 -17.78 -5.50
C ASP A 15 -8.70 -18.70 -5.94
N ALA A 16 -9.56 -18.17 -6.82
CA ALA A 16 -10.74 -18.90 -7.28
C ALA A 16 -10.38 -20.15 -8.10
N PRO A 17 -9.46 -20.10 -9.09
CA PRO A 17 -8.97 -21.30 -9.78
C PRO A 17 -8.39 -22.37 -8.85
N ALA A 18 -7.56 -21.97 -7.88
CA ALA A 18 -6.98 -22.90 -6.91
C ALA A 18 -7.95 -23.33 -5.79
N ARG A 19 -9.17 -22.77 -5.77
CA ARG A 19 -10.20 -22.97 -4.74
C ARG A 19 -9.67 -22.77 -3.32
N HIS A 20 -8.81 -21.77 -3.11
CA HIS A 20 -8.18 -21.51 -1.82
C HIS A 20 -8.45 -20.09 -1.33
N TRP A 21 -8.56 -19.92 -0.02
CA TRP A 21 -8.62 -18.61 0.60
C TRP A 21 -7.84 -18.56 1.91
N GLU A 22 -7.44 -17.35 2.25
CA GLU A 22 -6.82 -16.98 3.50
C GLU A 22 -7.44 -15.69 4.03
N MET A 23 -7.73 -15.66 5.33
CA MET A 23 -8.13 -14.47 6.05
C MET A 23 -7.10 -14.17 7.14
N ARG A 24 -6.70 -12.91 7.23
CA ARG A 24 -5.74 -12.44 8.24
C ARG A 24 -6.27 -11.21 8.94
N LEU A 25 -6.22 -11.21 10.27
CA LEU A 25 -6.47 -10.04 11.10
C LEU A 25 -5.16 -9.58 11.72
N GLU A 26 -4.73 -8.37 11.39
CA GLU A 26 -3.54 -7.72 11.96
C GLU A 26 -3.95 -6.57 12.86
N PHE A 27 -3.23 -6.35 13.96
CA PHE A 27 -3.48 -5.23 14.88
C PHE A 27 -2.44 -4.14 14.62
N LEU A 28 -2.87 -3.05 13.99
CA LEU A 28 -2.00 -1.95 13.60
C LEU A 28 -1.60 -1.13 14.82
N GLY A 29 -0.30 -0.88 14.98
CA GLY A 29 0.25 -0.11 16.09
C GLY A 29 0.38 -0.88 17.42
N CYS A 30 0.03 -2.17 17.45
CA CYS A 30 0.14 -3.03 18.62
C CYS A 30 1.05 -4.23 18.31
N PRO A 31 2.38 -4.07 18.40
CA PRO A 31 3.33 -5.12 18.02
C PRO A 31 3.25 -6.37 18.90
N ASP A 32 2.76 -6.24 20.13
CA ASP A 32 2.61 -7.35 21.09
C ASP A 32 1.42 -8.27 20.76
N LEU A 33 0.52 -7.83 19.88
CA LEU A 33 -0.64 -8.62 19.45
C LEU A 33 -0.30 -9.39 18.17
N ALA A 34 -0.19 -10.72 18.30
CA ALA A 34 0.04 -11.60 17.17
C ALA A 34 -1.12 -11.52 16.15
N PRO A 35 -0.83 -11.56 14.84
CA PRO A 35 -1.88 -11.61 13.83
C PRO A 35 -2.64 -12.94 13.91
N LEU A 36 -3.94 -12.89 13.71
CA LEU A 36 -4.77 -14.08 13.58
C LEU A 36 -4.89 -14.47 12.12
N ARG A 37 -4.86 -15.76 11.84
CA ARG A 37 -4.94 -16.32 10.48
C ARG A 37 -5.93 -17.46 10.44
N SER A 38 -6.71 -17.50 9.36
CA SER A 38 -7.55 -18.62 9.01
C SER A 38 -7.39 -18.93 7.52
N THR A 39 -7.47 -20.20 7.16
CA THR A 39 -7.39 -20.64 5.76
C THR A 39 -8.51 -21.63 5.48
N GLY A 40 -8.86 -21.76 4.21
CA GLY A 40 -9.86 -22.73 3.80
C GLY A 40 -9.86 -22.97 2.30
N GLN A 41 -10.89 -23.70 1.88
CA GLN A 41 -11.14 -24.02 0.48
C GLN A 41 -12.43 -23.36 0.03
N ASN A 42 -12.65 -23.34 -1.29
CA ASN A 42 -13.88 -22.87 -1.92
C ASN A 42 -14.21 -21.43 -1.53
N PRO A 43 -13.36 -20.44 -1.90
CA PRO A 43 -13.67 -19.04 -1.65
C PRO A 43 -15.04 -18.70 -2.19
N LEU A 44 -15.76 -17.83 -1.46
CA LEU A 44 -16.94 -17.17 -2.02
C LEU A 44 -16.48 -16.35 -3.24
N PRO A 45 -17.04 -16.59 -4.45
CA PRO A 45 -16.75 -15.74 -5.58
C PRO A 45 -17.36 -14.36 -5.33
N ILE A 46 -16.52 -13.36 -5.08
CA ILE A 46 -16.97 -11.98 -4.93
C ILE A 46 -17.11 -11.40 -6.34
N LEU A 47 -18.33 -11.04 -6.72
CA LEU A 47 -18.59 -10.42 -8.02
C LEU A 47 -18.11 -8.96 -8.01
N LEU A 48 -17.66 -8.47 -9.16
CA LEU A 48 -17.21 -7.08 -9.28
C LEU A 48 -18.36 -6.09 -9.00
N GLU A 49 -19.59 -6.47 -9.32
CA GLU A 49 -20.79 -5.68 -9.01
C GLU A 49 -21.01 -5.51 -7.50
N ASP A 50 -20.76 -6.55 -6.70
CA ASP A 50 -20.87 -6.46 -5.24
C ASP A 50 -19.85 -5.47 -4.66
N LEU A 51 -18.64 -5.46 -5.22
CA LEU A 51 -17.57 -4.53 -4.82
C LEU A 51 -17.91 -3.08 -5.19
N ASP A 52 -18.55 -2.87 -6.33
CA ASP A 52 -19.03 -1.56 -6.75
C ASP A 52 -20.15 -1.06 -5.83
N GLN A 53 -21.09 -1.93 -5.47
CA GLN A 53 -22.16 -1.62 -4.52
C GLN A 53 -21.65 -1.25 -3.12
N LEU A 54 -20.58 -1.91 -2.66
CA LEU A 54 -19.93 -1.56 -1.40
C LEU A 54 -19.21 -0.20 -1.44
N SER A 55 -18.71 0.20 -2.63
CA SER A 55 -17.87 1.40 -2.80
C SER A 55 -18.70 2.65 -3.10
N TYR A 56 -19.71 2.52 -3.96
CA TYR A 56 -20.51 3.63 -4.48
C TYR A 56 -22.03 3.42 -4.37
N GLY A 57 -22.48 2.19 -4.06
CA GLY A 57 -23.90 1.85 -3.96
C GLY A 57 -24.53 2.04 -2.57
N PRO A 58 -25.81 1.65 -2.40
CA PRO A 58 -26.53 1.74 -1.13
C PRO A 58 -25.97 0.77 -0.08
N ALA A 59 -25.25 -0.28 -0.46
CA ALA A 59 -24.56 -1.15 0.48
C ALA A 59 -23.45 -0.40 1.25
N ARG A 60 -22.85 0.65 0.67
CA ARG A 60 -21.95 1.57 1.38
C ARG A 60 -22.60 2.17 2.64
N ALA A 61 -23.87 2.55 2.56
CA ALA A 61 -24.62 3.14 3.67
C ALA A 61 -24.94 2.12 4.78
N ARG A 62 -24.90 0.82 4.46
CA ARG A 62 -25.12 -0.29 5.42
C ARG A 62 -23.85 -0.72 6.14
N ARG A 63 -22.72 -0.06 5.90
CA ARG A 63 -21.44 -0.38 6.55
C ARG A 63 -21.52 -0.11 8.05
N HIS A 64 -21.09 -1.08 8.85
CA HIS A 64 -20.95 -0.89 10.29
C HIS A 64 -19.90 0.19 10.58
N GLY A 65 -20.15 1.06 11.57
CA GLY A 65 -19.29 2.21 11.89
C GLY A 65 -17.86 1.84 12.31
N ALA A 66 -17.63 0.59 12.72
CA ALA A 66 -16.30 0.07 13.06
C ALA A 66 -15.40 -0.19 11.83
N VAL A 67 -15.97 -0.35 10.64
CA VAL A 67 -15.15 -0.40 9.43
C VAL A 67 -14.73 1.03 9.15
N LEU A 68 -13.43 1.31 9.06
CA LEU A 68 -12.91 2.65 8.76
C LEU A 68 -12.82 2.89 7.25
N TRP A 69 -12.34 1.89 6.53
CA TRP A 69 -12.24 1.83 5.08
C TRP A 69 -12.14 0.37 4.66
N PHE A 70 -12.40 0.08 3.40
CA PHE A 70 -12.04 -1.19 2.76
C PHE A 70 -11.48 -0.87 1.38
N GLY A 71 -10.72 -1.79 0.83
CA GLY A 71 -10.12 -1.63 -0.48
C GLY A 71 -9.82 -2.99 -1.10
N LEU A 72 -9.77 -3.03 -2.43
CA LEU A 72 -9.40 -4.21 -3.18
C LEU A 72 -8.05 -3.96 -3.85
N THR A 73 -7.22 -4.99 -3.89
CA THR A 73 -6.05 -5.01 -4.75
C THR A 73 -5.86 -6.40 -5.35
N LYS A 74 -5.07 -6.47 -6.42
CA LYS A 74 -4.61 -7.72 -7.02
C LYS A 74 -3.18 -8.00 -6.57
N GLY A 75 -2.87 -9.26 -6.33
CA GLY A 75 -1.50 -9.72 -6.11
C GLY A 75 -1.23 -10.19 -4.68
N ALA A 76 0.02 -10.03 -4.25
CA ALA A 76 0.48 -10.51 -2.96
C ALA A 76 -0.14 -9.74 -1.79
N ASP A 77 0.03 -10.28 -0.59
CA ASP A 77 -0.45 -9.65 0.64
C ASP A 77 0.10 -8.23 0.78
N LEU A 78 -0.77 -7.32 1.21
CA LEU A 78 -0.37 -5.95 1.47
C LEU A 78 0.60 -5.92 2.65
N PRO A 79 1.76 -5.26 2.52
CA PRO A 79 2.67 -5.15 3.65
C PRO A 79 2.02 -4.32 4.76
N ALA A 80 2.47 -4.51 6.00
CA ALA A 80 2.00 -3.71 7.15
C ALA A 80 2.27 -2.20 6.96
N ARG A 81 3.37 -1.89 6.28
CA ARG A 81 3.78 -0.56 5.84
C ARG A 81 4.27 -0.62 4.40
N ALA A 82 3.98 0.41 3.62
CA ALA A 82 4.35 0.49 2.22
C ALA A 82 4.94 1.87 1.92
N PRO A 83 6.14 2.21 2.41
CA PRO A 83 6.79 3.44 1.99
C PRO A 83 7.14 3.34 0.50
N TRP A 84 6.67 4.30 -0.29
CA TRP A 84 6.90 4.36 -1.72
C TRP A 84 6.89 5.81 -2.21
N VAL A 85 7.52 6.04 -3.36
CA VAL A 85 7.44 7.28 -4.14
C VAL A 85 6.76 7.01 -5.47
N GLY A 86 6.02 7.99 -5.97
CA GLY A 86 5.26 7.88 -7.21
C GLY A 86 6.16 7.67 -8.42
N GLN A 87 5.64 7.05 -9.47
CA GLN A 87 6.42 6.75 -10.68
C GLN A 87 6.95 8.00 -11.40
N ARG A 88 6.33 9.15 -11.15
CA ARG A 88 6.75 10.46 -11.69
C ARG A 88 7.72 11.21 -10.79
N THR A 89 8.16 10.62 -9.68
CA THR A 89 9.18 11.23 -8.82
C THR A 89 10.51 11.31 -9.58
N PRO A 90 11.14 12.49 -9.69
CA PRO A 90 12.45 12.62 -10.30
C PRO A 90 13.51 12.05 -9.36
N VAL A 91 14.44 11.27 -9.92
CA VAL A 91 15.56 10.67 -9.19
C VAL A 91 16.85 11.01 -9.93
N GLU A 92 17.82 11.56 -9.21
CA GLU A 92 19.14 11.84 -9.77
C GLU A 92 19.92 10.55 -9.98
N THR A 93 20.51 10.39 -11.17
CA THR A 93 21.29 9.21 -11.54
C THR A 93 22.57 9.60 -12.25
N ALA A 94 23.47 8.64 -12.47
CA ALA A 94 24.69 8.84 -13.27
C ALA A 94 24.42 9.33 -14.71
N ARG A 95 23.20 9.15 -15.23
CA ARG A 95 22.78 9.59 -16.58
C ARG A 95 21.96 10.90 -16.55
N GLY A 96 21.92 11.59 -15.41
CA GLY A 96 21.02 12.71 -15.16
C GLY A 96 19.71 12.28 -14.47
N THR A 97 18.75 13.20 -14.38
CA THR A 97 17.48 12.95 -13.71
C THR A 97 16.62 11.97 -14.51
N VAL A 98 16.19 10.89 -13.87
CA VAL A 98 15.31 9.86 -14.42
C VAL A 98 14.07 9.74 -13.53
N LEU A 99 12.89 9.56 -14.13
CA LEU A 99 11.68 9.32 -13.34
C LEU A 99 11.73 7.94 -12.68
N ALA A 100 11.25 7.83 -11.44
CA ALA A 100 11.28 6.60 -10.65
C ALA A 100 10.67 5.39 -11.38
N GLY A 101 9.63 5.61 -12.19
CA GLY A 101 8.99 4.55 -12.99
C GLY A 101 9.85 3.98 -14.13
N HIS A 102 10.90 4.69 -14.54
CA HIS A 102 11.82 4.30 -15.61
C HIS A 102 13.14 3.72 -15.10
N LEU A 103 13.40 3.78 -13.79
CA LEU A 103 14.58 3.17 -13.20
C LEU A 103 14.58 1.66 -13.41
N GLN A 104 15.77 1.09 -13.51
CA GLN A 104 16.01 -0.35 -13.57
C GLN A 104 16.99 -0.78 -12.47
N PRO A 105 16.89 -2.02 -11.96
CA PRO A 105 17.94 -2.58 -11.10
C PRO A 105 19.31 -2.46 -11.78
N GLY A 106 20.32 -1.98 -11.05
CA GLY A 106 21.65 -1.67 -11.54
C GLY A 106 21.88 -0.20 -11.91
N ASP A 107 20.82 0.60 -12.12
CA ASP A 107 20.99 2.03 -12.32
C ASP A 107 21.69 2.68 -11.13
N LEU A 108 22.67 3.55 -11.40
CA LEU A 108 23.42 4.26 -10.38
C LEU A 108 22.65 5.52 -9.95
N VAL A 109 22.05 5.48 -8.76
CA VAL A 109 21.28 6.60 -8.17
C VAL A 109 22.20 7.45 -7.28
N ALA A 110 22.05 8.77 -7.35
CA ALA A 110 22.74 9.67 -6.44
C ALA A 110 22.11 9.58 -5.04
N THR A 111 22.97 9.54 -4.03
CA THR A 111 22.58 9.49 -2.62
C THR A 111 23.26 10.63 -1.88
N ALA A 112 22.64 11.13 -0.81
CA ALA A 112 23.15 12.29 -0.06
C ALA A 112 24.59 12.07 0.46
N ASP A 113 24.86 10.89 1.04
CA ASP A 113 26.13 10.63 1.74
C ASP A 113 27.03 9.60 1.03
N GLY A 114 26.47 8.80 0.11
CA GLY A 114 27.14 7.64 -0.48
C GLY A 114 27.58 7.83 -1.93
N GLY A 115 27.38 9.02 -2.51
CA GLY A 115 27.59 9.24 -3.94
C GLY A 115 26.65 8.37 -4.79
N LEU A 116 27.16 7.86 -5.91
CA LEU A 116 26.41 7.03 -6.85
C LEU A 116 26.38 5.56 -6.38
N LEU A 117 25.18 5.04 -6.08
CA LEU A 117 24.99 3.66 -5.64
C LEU A 117 24.05 2.87 -6.55
N PRO A 118 24.26 1.56 -6.75
CA PRO A 118 23.42 0.75 -7.63
C PRO A 118 22.06 0.47 -6.99
N LEU A 119 20.99 0.76 -7.73
CA LEU A 119 19.62 0.40 -7.37
C LEU A 119 19.49 -1.13 -7.35
N ARG A 120 19.22 -1.69 -6.18
CA ARG A 120 19.20 -3.16 -6.01
C ARG A 120 17.93 -3.82 -6.52
N ARG A 121 16.78 -3.22 -6.26
CA ARG A 121 15.47 -3.83 -6.53
C ARG A 121 14.40 -2.78 -6.67
N ILE A 122 13.42 -3.07 -7.52
CA ILE A 122 12.19 -2.29 -7.66
C ILE A 122 11.02 -3.20 -7.29
N THR A 123 10.10 -2.70 -6.47
CA THR A 123 8.81 -3.36 -6.20
C THR A 123 7.71 -2.47 -6.73
N ARG A 124 6.80 -3.06 -7.50
CA ARG A 124 5.54 -2.40 -7.86
C ARG A 124 4.45 -2.94 -6.96
N LEU A 125 3.71 -2.03 -6.34
CA LEU A 125 2.62 -2.36 -5.44
C LEU A 125 1.34 -1.78 -6.03
N ASP A 126 0.37 -2.64 -6.28
CA ASP A 126 -1.00 -2.20 -6.51
C ASP A 126 -1.63 -2.01 -5.12
N LEU A 127 -1.91 -0.77 -4.74
CA LEU A 127 -2.47 -0.44 -3.43
C LEU A 127 -3.87 0.15 -3.62
N PRO A 128 -4.80 -0.05 -2.67
CA PRO A 128 -6.17 0.48 -2.79
C PRO A 128 -6.29 2.02 -2.81
N ALA A 129 -5.19 2.75 -2.60
CA ALA A 129 -5.12 4.22 -2.58
C ALA A 129 -6.12 4.91 -1.61
N CYS A 130 -6.52 4.22 -0.55
CA CYS A 130 -7.45 4.72 0.45
C CYS A 130 -7.03 4.33 1.88
N GLY A 131 -7.59 5.01 2.88
CA GLY A 131 -7.30 4.70 4.29
C GLY A 131 -5.82 4.83 4.61
N SER A 132 -5.24 3.80 5.24
CA SER A 132 -3.79 3.79 5.56
C SER A 132 -2.88 3.71 4.33
N PHE A 133 -3.43 3.45 3.15
CA PHE A 133 -2.71 3.46 1.86
C PHE A 133 -3.06 4.69 1.02
N ALA A 134 -3.80 5.66 1.57
CA ALA A 134 -4.09 6.90 0.87
C ALA A 134 -2.77 7.64 0.59
N PRO A 135 -2.49 7.99 -0.67
CA PRO A 135 -1.29 8.74 -1.00
C PRO A 135 -1.42 10.20 -0.57
N ILE A 136 -0.29 10.84 -0.33
CA ILE A 136 -0.21 12.29 -0.11
C ILE A 136 0.58 12.95 -1.23
N ILE A 137 0.28 14.23 -1.50
CA ILE A 137 1.05 15.05 -2.44
C ILE A 137 1.96 15.97 -1.64
N LEU A 138 3.27 15.85 -1.86
CA LEU A 138 4.24 16.84 -1.43
C LEU A 138 4.31 17.91 -2.52
N ARG A 139 3.95 19.15 -2.17
CA ARG A 139 3.92 20.25 -3.13
C ARG A 139 5.30 20.87 -3.30
N ALA A 140 5.66 21.20 -4.53
CA ALA A 140 6.83 22.04 -4.79
C ALA A 140 6.59 23.48 -4.25
N PRO A 141 7.64 24.21 -3.83
CA PRO A 141 9.05 23.84 -3.81
C PRO A 141 9.52 23.26 -2.46
N PHE A 142 8.62 22.73 -1.63
CA PHE A 142 8.98 22.21 -0.31
C PHE A 142 9.76 20.91 -0.44
N PHE A 143 10.61 20.60 0.56
CA PHE A 143 11.43 19.39 0.61
C PHE A 143 12.39 19.20 -0.58
N GLY A 144 12.87 20.30 -1.16
CA GLY A 144 13.82 20.27 -2.29
C GLY A 144 13.22 19.74 -3.60
N ALA A 145 11.90 19.54 -3.67
CA ALA A 145 11.23 19.03 -4.84
C ALA A 145 11.04 20.15 -5.89
N SER A 146 11.48 19.90 -7.11
CA SER A 146 11.24 20.79 -8.27
C SER A 146 9.83 20.65 -8.86
N GLN A 147 9.09 19.62 -8.46
CA GLN A 147 7.71 19.35 -8.89
C GLN A 147 6.93 18.63 -7.80
N ASP A 148 5.60 18.67 -7.88
CA ASP A 148 4.74 17.94 -6.96
C ASP A 148 5.03 16.43 -7.03
N MET A 149 5.14 15.79 -5.86
CA MET A 149 5.46 14.38 -5.72
C MET A 149 4.33 13.64 -4.99
N LEU A 150 3.83 12.57 -5.60
CA LEU A 150 2.92 11.64 -4.95
C LEU A 150 3.73 10.63 -4.14
N VAL A 151 3.46 10.47 -2.86
CA VAL A 151 4.19 9.55 -1.97
C VAL A 151 3.25 8.83 -1.00
N ALA A 152 3.72 7.73 -0.42
CA ALA A 152 3.05 7.10 0.70
C ALA A 152 3.01 8.04 1.92
N ALA A 153 1.94 8.00 2.71
CA ALA A 153 1.83 8.81 3.93
C ALA A 153 2.89 8.48 5.00
N ASP A 154 3.46 7.27 4.96
CA ASP A 154 4.53 6.83 5.86
C ASP A 154 5.93 6.87 5.22
N GLN A 155 6.06 7.48 4.03
CA GLN A 155 7.35 7.76 3.41
C GLN A 155 8.12 8.77 4.27
N ARG A 156 9.29 8.37 4.77
CA ARG A 156 10.18 9.28 5.49
C ARG A 156 10.84 10.24 4.52
N LEU A 157 10.87 11.50 4.91
CA LEU A 157 11.60 12.57 4.24
C LEU A 157 12.87 12.85 5.05
N ALA A 158 13.97 13.09 4.35
CA ALA A 158 15.26 13.47 4.93
C ALA A 158 15.57 14.93 4.56
#